data_AF-A0A3P6PLV5-F1
#
_entry.id   AF-A0A3P6PLV5-F1
#
_cell.length_a   1.000
_cell.length_b   1.000
_cell.length_c   1.000
_cell.angle_alpha   90.00
_cell.angle_beta   90.00
_cell.angle_gamma   90.00
#
_symmetry.space_group_name_H-M   'P 1'
#
loop_
_entity.id
_entity.type
_entity.pdbx_description
1 polymer ?
#
loop_
_entity_poly.entity_id
_entity_poly.type
_entity_poly.pdbx_seq_one_letter_code
_entity_poly.pdbx_strand_id
1 'polypeptide(L)' 'MDLVVDWAEQQEEPDEETMAKVKVLYVRNLKEAVSEAQLKEMFATHGEVDHVKKIKDYAFVHFVEREPAIKGEGV' A
#
# COMPACT_ATOMS: atom_id res chain seq x y z
N MET A 1 15.15 -16.06 19.65
CA MET A 1 15.40 -14.71 20.18
C MET A 1 14.02 -14.13 20.40
N ASP A 2 13.54 -14.15 21.64
CA ASP A 2 12.17 -13.74 21.98
C ASP A 2 12.19 -12.26 22.35
N LEU A 3 11.58 -11.43 21.50
CA LEU A 3 11.55 -9.98 21.67
C LEU A 3 10.09 -9.51 21.80
N VAL A 4 9.75 -8.85 22.91
CA VAL A 4 8.51 -8.09 23.10
C VAL A 4 8.83 -6.85 23.93
N VAL A 5 8.48 -5.66 23.43
CA VAL A 5 8.56 -4.40 24.18
C VAL A 5 7.46 -3.40 23.79
N ASP A 6 6.80 -2.87 24.84
CA ASP A 6 6.00 -1.64 25.05
C ASP A 6 4.67 -1.32 24.36
N TRP A 7 3.98 -0.35 25.00
CA TRP A 7 2.75 0.29 24.55
C TRP A 7 2.98 1.07 23.24
N ALA A 8 2.10 0.84 22.26
CA ALA A 8 2.16 1.50 20.97
C ALA A 8 1.80 2.99 21.09
N GLU A 9 2.62 3.86 20.51
CA GLU A 9 2.27 5.27 20.36
C GLU A 9 1.05 5.44 19.45
N GLN A 10 0.18 6.37 19.83
CA GLN A 10 -0.98 6.74 19.03
C GLN A 10 -0.46 7.34 17.71
N GLN A 11 -0.56 6.59 16.62
CA GLN A 11 -0.21 7.10 15.30
C GLN A 11 -1.23 8.19 14.94
N GLU A 12 -0.79 9.45 15.00
CA GLU A 12 -1.56 10.55 14.42
C GLU A 12 -1.77 10.26 12.94
N GLU A 13 -3.01 10.41 12.47
CA GLU A 13 -3.27 10.36 11.04
C GLU A 13 -2.38 11.41 10.37
N PRO A 14 -1.70 11.07 9.27
CA PRO A 14 -0.89 12.04 8.57
C PRO A 14 -1.77 13.22 8.17
N ASP A 15 -1.25 14.44 8.31
CA ASP A 15 -1.97 15.64 7.89
C ASP A 15 -2.33 15.61 6.39
N GLU A 16 -3.27 16.44 5.98
CA GLU A 16 -3.74 16.48 4.59
C GLU A 16 -2.62 16.76 3.58
N GLU A 17 -1.57 17.52 3.95
CA GLU A 17 -0.43 17.81 3.07
C GLU A 17 0.46 16.58 2.88
N THR A 18 0.63 15.80 3.96
CA THR A 18 1.34 14.52 3.93
C THR A 18 0.56 13.48 3.12
N MET A 19 -0.73 13.31 3.40
CA MET A 19 -1.63 12.48 2.59
C MET A 19 -1.65 12.95 1.12
N ALA A 20 -1.47 14.25 0.90
CA ALA A 20 -1.40 14.83 -0.43
C ALA A 20 -0.15 14.49 -1.24
N LYS A 21 0.83 13.80 -0.65
CA LYS A 21 2.05 13.35 -1.34
C LYS A 21 2.13 11.83 -1.45
N VAL A 22 1.18 11.12 -0.85
CA VAL A 22 1.18 9.65 -0.85
C VAL A 22 0.92 9.13 -2.26
N LYS A 23 1.90 8.38 -2.76
CA LYS A 23 1.83 7.63 -4.02
C LYS A 23 1.74 6.12 -3.78
N VAL A 24 1.50 5.71 -2.53
CA VAL A 24 1.61 4.32 -2.08
C VAL A 24 0.27 3.88 -1.49
N LEU A 25 -0.28 2.79 -2.02
CA LEU A 25 -1.48 2.17 -1.46
C LEU A 25 -1.10 1.01 -0.55
N TYR A 26 -1.75 0.94 0.61
CA TYR A 26 -1.74 -0.22 1.49
C TYR A 26 -2.94 -1.11 1.17
N VAL A 27 -2.67 -2.32 0.69
CA VAL A 27 -3.68 -3.29 0.30
C VAL A 27 -3.65 -4.44 1.29
N ARG A 28 -4.75 -4.73 1.99
CA ARG A 28 -4.84 -5.81 3.00
C ARG A 28 -5.84 -6.88 2.60
N ASN A 29 -5.96 -7.93 3.41
CA ASN A 29 -6.85 -9.07 3.19
C ASN A 29 -6.53 -9.85 1.91
N LEU A 30 -5.25 -9.91 1.54
CA LEU A 30 -4.79 -10.64 0.36
C LEU A 30 -4.76 -12.14 0.64
N LYS A 31 -5.30 -12.93 -0.28
CA LYS A 31 -5.12 -14.39 -0.26
C LYS A 31 -3.66 -14.73 -0.49
N GLU A 32 -3.19 -15.82 0.12
CA GLU A 32 -1.80 -16.27 0.00
C GLU A 32 -1.36 -16.48 -1.46
N ALA A 33 -2.26 -16.99 -2.30
CA ALA A 33 -2.03 -17.22 -3.72
C ALA A 33 -1.87 -15.95 -4.58
N VAL A 34 -2.22 -14.77 -4.07
CA VAL A 34 -2.07 -13.51 -4.83
C VAL A 34 -0.58 -13.16 -4.93
N SER A 35 -0.08 -13.00 -6.14
CA SER A 35 1.31 -12.59 -6.39
C SER A 35 1.45 -11.08 -6.56
N GLU A 36 2.67 -10.57 -6.39
CA GLU A 36 3.01 -9.17 -6.68
C GLU A 36 2.74 -8.80 -8.15
N ALA A 37 2.94 -9.75 -9.08
CA ALA A 37 2.65 -9.55 -10.49
C ALA A 37 1.16 -9.34 -10.75
N GLN A 38 0.29 -10.12 -10.09
CA GLN A 38 -1.16 -9.95 -10.18
C GLN A 38 -1.61 -8.61 -9.61
N LEU A 39 -1.07 -8.20 -8.47
CA LEU A 39 -1.34 -6.88 -7.91
C LEU A 39 -0.88 -5.76 -8.86
N LYS A 40 0.33 -5.88 -9.42
CA LYS A 40 0.85 -4.90 -10.38
C LYS A 40 -0.07 -4.78 -11.59
N GLU A 41 -0.55 -5.89 -12.15
CA GLU A 41 -1.48 -5.90 -13.28
C GLU A 41 -2.85 -5.29 -12.92
N MET A 42 -3.41 -5.66 -11.76
CA MET A 42 -4.68 -5.10 -11.28
C MET A 42 -4.60 -3.58 -11.14
N PHE A 43 -3.56 -3.09 -10.47
CA PHE A 43 -3.39 -1.66 -10.20
C PHE A 43 -2.87 -0.85 -11.40
N ALA A 44 -2.25 -1.49 -12.39
CA ALA A 44 -1.81 -0.84 -13.63
C ALA A 44 -2.96 -0.20 -14.42
N THR A 45 -4.21 -0.65 -14.20
CA THR A 45 -5.41 -0.04 -14.81
C THR A 45 -5.67 1.38 -14.30
N HIS A 46 -5.17 1.74 -13.11
CA HIS A 46 -5.31 3.08 -12.53
C HIS A 46 -4.16 4.02 -12.90
N GLY A 47 -2.99 3.47 -13.28
CA GLY A 47 -1.82 4.20 -13.75
C GLY A 47 -0.53 3.40 -13.62
N GLU A 48 0.62 4.03 -13.93
CA GLU A 48 1.91 3.35 -13.91
C GLU A 48 2.35 2.95 -12.49
N VAL A 49 2.52 1.65 -12.27
CA VAL A 49 3.00 1.06 -11.01
C VAL A 49 4.51 0.90 -11.10
N ASP A 50 5.23 1.59 -10.21
CA ASP A 50 6.68 1.48 -10.04
C ASP A 50 7.03 0.09 -9.48
N HIS A 51 6.59 -0.18 -8.24
CA HIS A 51 6.87 -1.43 -7.53
C HIS A 51 5.71 -1.89 -6.64
N VAL A 52 5.61 -3.21 -6.44
CA VAL A 52 4.68 -3.83 -5.49
C VAL A 52 5.48 -4.67 -4.52
N LYS A 53 5.25 -4.50 -3.23
CA LYS A 53 5.86 -5.30 -2.17
C LYS A 53 4.78 -6.02 -1.37
N LYS A 54 4.68 -7.34 -1.50
CA LYS A 54 3.74 -8.17 -0.73
C LYS A 54 4.41 -8.74 0.52
N ILE A 55 3.71 -8.66 1.64
CA ILE A 55 4.12 -9.22 2.93
C ILE A 55 2.94 -10.00 3.50
N LYS A 56 3.03 -11.33 3.49
CA LYS A 56 1.96 -12.25 3.95
C LYS A 56 0.60 -11.94 3.30
N ASP A 57 -0.28 -11.29 4.04
CA ASP A 57 -1.68 -10.99 3.76
C ASP A 57 -1.93 -9.52 3.39
N TYR A 58 -0.87 -8.72 3.25
CA TYR A 58 -0.95 -7.34 2.77
C TYR A 58 0.14 -7.00 1.76
N ALA A 59 0.00 -5.88 1.07
CA ALA A 59 0.98 -5.37 0.13
C ALA A 59 1.00 -3.84 0.09
N PHE A 60 2.13 -3.30 -0.38
CA PHE A 60 2.28 -1.90 -0.74
C PHE A 60 2.40 -1.78 -2.25
N VAL A 61 1.57 -0.93 -2.86
CA VAL A 61 1.59 -0.64 -4.29
C VAL A 61 2.07 0.78 -4.49
N HIS A 62 3.25 0.94 -5.08
CA HIS A 62 3.86 2.23 -5.35
C HIS A 62 3.54 2.66 -6.78
N PHE A 63 2.84 3.77 -6.93
CA PHE A 63 2.61 4.42 -8.22
C PHE A 63 3.69 5.44 -8.52
N VAL A 64 3.97 5.64 -9.81
CA VAL A 64 4.86 6.71 -10.27
C VAL A 64 4.25 8.08 -9.97
N GLU A 65 2.93 8.22 -10.11
CA GLU A 65 2.18 9.45 -9.85
C GLU A 65 1.11 9.31 -8.77
N ARG A 66 0.63 10.44 -8.26
CA ARG A 66 -0.38 10.46 -7.18
C ARG A 66 -1.79 10.14 -7.68
N GLU A 67 -2.19 10.66 -8.84
CA GLU A 67 -3.58 10.48 -9.32
C GLU A 67 -4.00 8.99 -9.42
N PRO A 68 -3.13 8.07 -9.86
CA PRO A 68 -3.41 6.63 -9.79
C PRO A 68 -3.67 6.09 -8.38
N ALA A 69 -2.94 6.56 -7.38
CA ALA A 69 -3.15 6.15 -5.99
C ALA A 69 -4.54 6.57 -5.49
N ILE A 70 -4.96 7.81 -5.76
CA ILE A 70 -6.32 8.30 -5.42
C ILE A 70 -7.40 7.44 -6.10
N LYS A 71 -7.21 7.07 -7.36
CA LYS A 71 -8.16 6.22 -8.10
C LYS A 71 -8.23 4.78 -7.56
N GLY A 72 -7.10 4.25 -7.11
CA GLY A 72 -6.99 2.88 -6.59
C GLY A 72 -7.43 2.71 -5.13
N GLU A 73 -7.59 3.79 -4.36
CA GLU A 73 -8.01 3.74 -2.95
C GLU A 73 -9.45 3.21 -2.77
N GLY A 74 -10.32 3.39 -3.77
CA GLY A 74 -11.73 2.99 -3.72
C GLY A 74 -12.06 1.60 -4.28
N VAL A 75 -11.04 0.75 -4.50
CA VAL A 75 -11.17 -0.57 -5.16
C VAL A 75 -11.45 -1.69 -4.16
#